data_AF-A0A6L8MYZ0-F1
#
_entry.id   AF-A0A6L8MYZ0-F1
#
_cell.length_a   1.000
_cell.length_b   1.000
_cell.length_c   1.000
_cell.angle_alpha   90.00
_cell.angle_beta   90.00
_cell.angle_gamma   90.00
#
_symmetry.space_group_name_H-M   'P 1'
#
loop_
_entity.id
_entity.type
_entity.pdbx_description
1 polymer ?
#
loop_
_entity_poly.entity_id
_entity_poly.type
_entity_poly.pdbx_seq_one_letter_code
_entity_poly.pdbx_strand_id
1 'polypeptide(L)'
;MKRILKVIRPQKSLKVLNWIDVFVLTAILFGNAIYTSTMQWIASLSATEVVETGVQSFTAADNWWALANQGKLFLFALVYLLIRNYDFKQLKVKFEWTVLLWGPLIFIGAGLISDLAFTAFSYLPGISGGYNYLGYLPYYNWDILTVINRFLAVDYSTVVYALFNGFYEEFFFLGLLLSTDTKKRSLVLLFSTIVRTSFHTYQGLVSALVIGVPFGLFYYYMYRNKNDNLLPYFLGHALADMVGTSFLSLFIG
;
A
#
# COMPACT_ATOMS: atom_id res chain seq x y z
N MET A 1 16.68 33.34 -14.64
CA MET A 1 15.32 32.80 -14.98
C MET A 1 15.34 31.58 -15.92
N LYS A 2 15.88 31.65 -17.15
CA LYS A 2 15.86 30.52 -18.11
C LYS A 2 16.52 29.21 -17.62
N ARG A 3 17.57 29.29 -16.79
CA ARG A 3 18.27 28.11 -16.25
C ARG A 3 17.47 27.41 -15.15
N ILE A 4 16.79 28.16 -14.28
CA ILE A 4 15.92 27.63 -13.22
C ILE A 4 14.68 26.97 -13.83
N LEU A 5 14.07 27.59 -14.84
CA LEU A 5 12.94 27.01 -15.56
C LEU A 5 13.29 25.69 -16.24
N LYS A 6 14.51 25.55 -16.79
CA LYS A 6 15.00 24.28 -17.36
C LYS A 6 15.25 23.19 -16.32
N VAL A 7 15.56 23.57 -15.07
CA VAL A 7 15.70 22.63 -13.96
C VAL A 7 14.34 22.14 -13.48
N ILE A 8 13.32 23.01 -13.43
CA ILE A 8 11.95 22.69 -13.00
C ILE A 8 11.16 21.96 -14.11
N ARG A 9 11.33 22.34 -15.38
CA ARG A 9 10.71 21.68 -16.53
C ARG A 9 11.77 21.35 -17.58
N PRO A 10 12.32 20.13 -17.55
CA PRO A 10 13.27 19.67 -18.55
C PRO A 10 12.65 19.69 -19.96
N GLN A 11 13.41 20.09 -20.97
CA GLN A 11 12.95 20.09 -22.37
C GLN A 11 12.77 18.67 -22.93
N LYS A 12 13.55 17.70 -22.43
CA LYS A 12 13.40 16.28 -22.76
C LYS A 12 12.55 15.58 -21.70
N SER A 13 11.90 14.49 -22.06
CA SER A 13 11.12 13.69 -21.10
C SER A 13 12.02 13.19 -19.97
N LEU A 14 11.56 13.39 -18.73
CA LEU A 14 12.28 13.02 -17.53
C LEU A 14 11.95 11.56 -17.19
N LYS A 15 12.94 10.68 -17.39
CA LYS A 15 12.81 9.27 -17.00
C LYS A 15 13.16 9.05 -15.54
N VAL A 16 14.21 9.73 -15.06
CA VAL A 16 14.75 9.52 -13.71
C VAL A 16 14.29 10.63 -12.76
N LEU A 17 13.50 10.26 -11.74
CA LEU A 17 13.14 11.17 -10.65
C LEU A 17 14.31 11.34 -9.69
N ASN A 18 14.55 12.58 -9.25
CA ASN A 18 15.54 12.89 -8.22
C ASN A 18 14.89 12.92 -6.82
N TRP A 19 15.71 13.07 -5.77
CA TRP A 19 15.22 13.08 -4.38
C TRP A 19 14.28 14.24 -4.06
N ILE A 20 14.45 15.42 -4.67
CA ILE A 20 13.50 16.52 -4.50
C ILE A 20 12.13 16.11 -5.06
N ASP A 21 12.11 15.48 -6.24
CA ASP A 21 10.88 14.97 -6.83
C ASP A 21 10.20 13.96 -5.89
N VAL A 22 10.98 13.02 -5.35
CA VAL A 22 10.50 12.01 -4.38
C VAL A 22 9.89 12.67 -3.14
N PHE A 23 10.58 13.64 -2.52
CA PHE A 23 10.06 14.30 -1.32
C PHE A 23 8.80 15.11 -1.59
N VAL A 24 8.75 15.85 -2.72
CA VAL A 24 7.56 16.62 -3.09
C VAL A 24 6.37 15.69 -3.36
N LEU A 25 6.57 14.62 -4.12
CA LEU A 25 5.52 13.64 -4.39
C LEU A 25 5.04 12.94 -3.12
N THR A 26 5.95 12.59 -2.22
CA THR A 26 5.60 12.02 -0.92
C THR A 26 4.77 13.00 -0.08
N ALA A 27 5.17 14.27 -0.03
CA ALA A 27 4.43 15.29 0.71
C ALA A 27 3.02 15.50 0.16
N ILE A 28 2.88 15.53 -1.17
CA ILE A 28 1.57 15.66 -1.83
C ILE A 28 0.70 14.43 -1.56
N LEU A 29 1.22 13.23 -1.82
CA LEU A 29 0.41 12.01 -1.82
C LEU A 29 0.17 11.44 -0.41
N PHE A 30 1.17 11.53 0.46
CA PHE A 30 1.15 10.85 1.75
C PHE A 30 1.41 11.78 2.93
N GLY A 31 1.78 13.05 2.75
CA GLY A 31 2.14 13.95 3.85
C GLY A 31 1.05 14.05 4.92
N ASN A 32 -0.19 14.29 4.51
CA ASN A 32 -1.33 14.34 5.43
C ASN A 32 -1.64 12.97 6.05
N ALA A 33 -1.57 11.88 5.28
CA ALA A 33 -1.84 10.52 5.75
C ALA A 33 -0.80 10.09 6.79
N ILE A 34 0.48 10.35 6.55
CA ILE A 34 1.59 10.15 7.50
C ILE A 34 1.31 10.90 8.80
N TYR A 35 1.01 12.20 8.70
CA TYR A 35 0.76 13.03 9.87
C TYR A 35 -0.42 12.51 10.69
N THR A 36 -1.60 12.36 10.06
CA THR A 36 -2.83 11.96 10.74
C THR A 36 -2.72 10.55 11.32
N SER A 37 -2.19 9.59 10.56
CA SER A 37 -1.96 8.22 11.02
C SER A 37 -1.03 8.17 12.24
N THR A 38 0.08 8.90 12.18
CA THR A 38 1.07 8.92 13.28
C THR A 38 0.48 9.58 14.51
N MET A 39 -0.27 10.66 14.35
CA MET A 39 -0.93 11.34 15.48
C MET A 39 -2.00 10.47 16.14
N GLN A 40 -2.77 9.71 15.35
CA GLN A 40 -3.74 8.74 15.90
C GLN A 40 -3.03 7.65 16.71
N TRP A 41 -1.92 7.11 16.19
CA TRP A 41 -1.13 6.14 16.93
C TRP A 41 -0.55 6.72 18.23
N ILE A 42 0.04 7.91 18.20
CA ILE A 42 0.56 8.58 19.41
C ILE A 42 -0.57 8.80 20.42
N ALA A 43 -1.75 9.22 19.98
CA ALA A 43 -2.90 9.39 20.85
C ALA A 43 -3.32 8.06 21.51
N SER A 44 -3.26 6.94 20.78
CA SER A 44 -3.56 5.62 21.35
C SER A 44 -2.58 5.18 22.45
N LEU A 45 -1.34 5.68 22.46
CA LEU A 45 -0.36 5.40 23.52
C LEU A 45 -0.73 6.06 24.86
N SER A 46 -1.54 7.12 24.81
CA SER A 46 -1.99 7.87 25.99
C SER A 46 -3.41 7.52 26.42
N ALA A 47 -4.08 6.62 25.71
CA ALA A 47 -5.44 6.20 26.03
C ALA A 47 -5.43 5.35 27.31
N THR A 48 -6.19 5.79 28.32
CA THR A 48 -6.39 5.08 29.60
C THR A 48 -7.48 4.02 29.55
N GLU A 49 -8.29 4.02 28.49
CA GLU A 49 -9.29 3.00 28.20
C GLU A 49 -8.74 2.05 27.12
N VAL A 50 -9.18 0.79 27.17
CA VAL A 50 -8.91 -0.18 26.11
C VAL A 50 -9.54 0.36 24.84
N VAL A 51 -8.73 0.99 23.97
CA VAL A 51 -9.14 1.28 22.59
C VAL A 51 -9.50 -0.08 22.01
N GLU A 52 -10.75 -0.26 21.59
CA GLU A 52 -11.16 -1.47 20.88
C GLU A 52 -10.11 -1.74 19.80
N THR A 53 -9.36 -2.83 19.95
CA THR A 53 -8.37 -3.30 18.98
C THR A 53 -9.06 -3.90 17.76
N GLY A 54 -10.30 -3.49 17.48
CA GLY A 54 -11.00 -3.80 16.25
C GLY A 54 -10.33 -3.04 15.10
N VAL A 55 -10.33 -3.67 13.93
CA VAL A 55 -10.05 -2.96 12.67
C VAL A 55 -10.96 -1.74 12.64
N GLN A 56 -10.40 -0.53 12.51
CA GLN A 56 -11.23 0.66 12.30
C GLN A 56 -12.13 0.37 11.10
N SER A 57 -13.43 0.24 11.34
CA SER A 57 -14.39 -0.04 10.28
C SER A 57 -14.67 1.28 9.57
N PHE A 58 -14.30 1.34 8.29
CA PHE A 58 -14.61 2.48 7.45
C PHE A 58 -16.07 2.38 7.02
N THR A 59 -16.83 3.45 7.23
CA THR A 59 -18.19 3.54 6.69
C THR A 59 -18.13 3.82 5.19
N ALA A 60 -19.26 3.62 4.49
CA ALA A 60 -19.38 4.03 3.09
C ALA A 60 -19.03 5.52 2.89
N ALA A 61 -19.40 6.38 3.83
CA ALA A 61 -19.09 7.82 3.77
C ALA A 61 -17.58 8.07 3.88
N ASP A 62 -16.88 7.34 4.75
CA ASP A 62 -15.43 7.44 4.90
C ASP A 62 -14.71 7.00 3.62
N ASN A 63 -15.17 5.90 3.00
CA ASN A 63 -14.63 5.42 1.72
C ASN A 63 -14.78 6.46 0.60
N TRP A 64 -15.96 7.08 0.46
CA TRP A 64 -16.17 8.12 -0.55
C TRP A 64 -15.34 9.38 -0.27
N TRP A 65 -15.22 9.78 0.99
CA TRP A 65 -14.39 10.90 1.39
C TRP A 65 -12.91 10.63 1.11
N ALA A 66 -12.43 9.44 1.47
CA ALA A 66 -11.05 9.01 1.23
C ALA A 66 -10.76 8.97 -0.28
N LEU A 67 -11.66 8.40 -1.08
CA LEU A 67 -11.56 8.38 -2.55
C LEU A 67 -11.46 9.80 -3.12
N ALA A 68 -12.36 10.71 -2.74
CA ALA A 68 -12.35 12.08 -3.22
C ALA A 68 -11.06 12.82 -2.82
N ASN A 69 -10.59 12.60 -1.59
CA ASN A 69 -9.37 13.22 -1.10
C ASN A 69 -8.13 12.68 -1.82
N GLN A 70 -7.99 11.36 -1.99
CA GLN A 70 -6.89 10.77 -2.75
C GLN A 70 -6.93 11.19 -4.22
N GLY A 71 -8.11 11.26 -4.84
CA GLY A 71 -8.28 11.76 -6.22
C GLY A 71 -7.76 13.19 -6.38
N LYS A 72 -8.05 14.08 -5.41
CA LYS A 72 -7.52 15.45 -5.37
C LYS A 72 -6.00 15.48 -5.20
N LEU A 73 -5.43 14.71 -4.26
CA LEU A 73 -3.97 14.66 -4.05
C LEU A 73 -3.25 14.07 -5.26
N PHE A 74 -3.84 13.04 -5.87
CA PHE A 74 -3.35 12.44 -7.10
C PHE A 74 -3.33 13.46 -8.25
N LEU A 75 -4.38 14.27 -8.41
CA LEU A 75 -4.41 15.34 -9.40
C LEU A 75 -3.27 16.35 -9.19
N PHE A 76 -2.98 16.73 -7.95
CA PHE A 76 -1.82 17.60 -7.67
C PHE A 76 -0.48 16.94 -7.99
N ALA A 77 -0.33 15.65 -7.69
CA ALA A 77 0.87 14.89 -8.05
C ALA A 77 1.02 14.77 -9.58
N LEU A 78 -0.07 14.55 -10.31
CA LEU A 78 -0.08 14.54 -11.77
C LEU A 78 0.33 15.89 -12.34
N VAL A 79 -0.24 17.00 -11.85
CA VAL A 79 0.16 18.36 -12.27
C VAL A 79 1.66 18.57 -12.03
N TYR A 80 2.17 18.16 -10.87
CA TYR A 80 3.60 18.22 -10.58
C TYR A 80 4.42 17.41 -11.60
N LEU A 81 4.08 16.14 -11.84
CA LEU A 81 4.78 15.29 -12.81
C LEU A 81 4.74 15.83 -14.25
N LEU A 82 3.61 16.42 -14.65
CA LEU A 82 3.46 17.09 -15.95
C LEU A 82 4.36 18.33 -16.06
N ILE A 83 4.46 19.13 -15.00
CA ILE A 83 5.43 20.24 -14.93
C ILE A 83 6.86 19.72 -15.03
N ARG A 84 7.17 18.60 -14.38
CA ARG A 84 8.48 17.92 -14.45
C ARG A 84 8.75 17.22 -15.79
N ASN A 85 7.80 17.24 -16.72
CA ASN A 85 7.88 16.56 -18.01
C ASN A 85 8.19 15.06 -17.85
N TYR A 86 7.62 14.43 -16.82
CA TYR A 86 7.87 13.02 -16.49
C TYR A 86 7.40 12.09 -17.61
N ASP A 87 8.22 11.09 -17.94
CA ASP A 87 7.94 10.13 -19.00
C ASP A 87 7.04 8.99 -18.49
N PHE A 88 5.72 9.19 -18.50
CA PHE A 88 4.77 8.17 -18.08
C PHE A 88 4.82 6.88 -18.91
N LYS A 89 5.37 6.91 -20.13
CA LYS A 89 5.47 5.73 -21.01
C LYS A 89 6.41 4.66 -20.45
N GLN A 90 7.28 5.02 -19.50
CA GLN A 90 8.15 4.06 -18.84
C GLN A 90 7.39 3.18 -17.83
N LEU A 91 6.21 3.60 -17.37
CA LEU A 91 5.36 2.83 -16.48
C LEU A 91 4.58 1.81 -17.30
N LYS A 92 4.83 0.53 -17.05
CA LYS A 92 4.12 -0.56 -17.72
C LYS A 92 2.80 -0.82 -16.99
N VAL A 93 1.71 -0.28 -17.54
CA VAL A 93 0.35 -0.61 -17.10
C VAL A 93 -0.37 -1.19 -18.31
N LYS A 94 -0.40 -2.51 -18.42
CA LYS A 94 -1.01 -3.22 -19.55
C LYS A 94 -2.11 -4.14 -19.05
N PHE A 95 -3.28 -4.04 -19.68
CA PHE A 95 -4.30 -5.05 -19.51
C PHE A 95 -3.96 -6.26 -20.38
N GLU A 96 -3.59 -7.35 -19.73
CA GLU A 96 -3.33 -8.66 -20.34
C GLU A 96 -4.14 -9.69 -19.55
N TRP A 97 -4.60 -10.77 -20.18
CA TRP A 97 -5.37 -11.81 -19.48
C TRP A 97 -4.61 -12.43 -18.29
N THR A 98 -3.28 -12.42 -18.34
CA THR A 98 -2.40 -12.85 -17.24
C THR A 98 -2.56 -11.99 -15.98
N VAL A 99 -3.11 -10.78 -16.07
CA VAL A 99 -3.40 -9.92 -14.90
C VAL A 99 -4.43 -10.58 -13.98
N LEU A 100 -5.43 -11.26 -14.54
CA LEU A 100 -6.45 -11.96 -13.77
C LEU A 100 -5.89 -13.17 -13.02
N LEU A 101 -4.74 -13.70 -13.46
CA LEU A 101 -3.99 -14.72 -12.73
C LEU A 101 -3.04 -14.08 -11.71
N TRP A 102 -2.24 -13.10 -12.13
CA TRP A 102 -1.20 -12.50 -11.30
C TRP A 102 -1.76 -11.68 -10.13
N GLY A 103 -2.87 -10.97 -10.30
CA GLY A 103 -3.48 -10.19 -9.22
C GLY A 103 -3.83 -11.04 -8.00
N PRO A 104 -4.64 -12.10 -8.15
CA PRO A 104 -4.91 -13.05 -7.08
C PRO A 104 -3.66 -13.74 -6.53
N LEU A 105 -2.69 -14.13 -7.37
CA LEU A 105 -1.45 -14.74 -6.90
C LEU A 105 -0.60 -13.80 -6.03
N ILE A 106 -0.50 -12.52 -6.40
CA ILE A 106 0.20 -11.50 -5.62
C ILE A 106 -0.54 -11.28 -4.29
N PHE A 107 -1.87 -11.18 -4.33
CA PHE A 107 -2.69 -11.07 -3.12
C PHE A 107 -2.45 -12.24 -2.15
N ILE A 108 -2.57 -13.48 -2.63
CA ILE A 108 -2.37 -14.69 -1.82
C ILE A 108 -0.93 -14.73 -1.26
N GLY A 109 0.07 -14.50 -2.10
CA GLY A 109 1.48 -14.54 -1.69
C GLY A 109 1.82 -13.48 -0.65
N ALA A 110 1.33 -12.25 -0.84
CA ALA A 110 1.49 -11.18 0.12
C ALA A 110 0.75 -11.47 1.42
N GLY A 111 -0.47 -12.01 1.34
CA GLY A 111 -1.28 -12.37 2.49
C GLY A 111 -0.62 -13.44 3.35
N LEU A 112 -0.09 -14.50 2.75
CA LEU A 112 0.65 -15.54 3.45
C LEU A 112 1.94 -14.99 4.10
N ILE A 113 2.64 -14.08 3.44
CA ILE A 113 3.83 -13.43 4.02
C ILE A 113 3.44 -12.56 5.22
N SER A 114 2.32 -11.84 5.14
CA SER A 114 1.76 -11.11 6.27
C SER A 114 1.37 -12.07 7.41
N ASP A 115 0.74 -13.20 7.13
CA ASP A 115 0.37 -14.21 8.13
C ASP A 115 1.59 -14.73 8.92
N LEU A 116 2.67 -15.04 8.19
CA LEU A 116 3.95 -15.42 8.78
C LEU A 116 4.53 -14.29 9.63
N ALA A 117 4.51 -13.06 9.12
CA ALA A 117 5.08 -11.91 9.81
C ALA A 117 4.32 -11.56 11.09
N PHE A 118 2.99 -11.47 11.03
CA PHE A 118 2.14 -11.24 12.20
C PHE A 118 2.37 -12.31 13.26
N THR A 119 2.40 -13.59 12.86
CA THR A 119 2.70 -14.70 13.76
C THR A 119 4.10 -14.56 14.38
N ALA A 120 5.12 -14.20 13.59
CA ALA A 120 6.46 -13.97 14.11
C ALA A 120 6.50 -12.82 15.14
N PHE A 121 5.80 -11.71 14.87
CA PHE A 121 5.68 -10.59 15.82
C PHE A 121 4.94 -10.97 17.10
N SER A 122 4.02 -11.94 17.06
CA SER A 122 3.32 -12.43 18.26
C SER A 122 4.26 -13.03 19.31
N TYR A 123 5.43 -13.53 18.89
CA TYR A 123 6.45 -14.08 19.78
C TYR A 123 7.44 -13.04 20.31
N LEU A 124 7.38 -11.78 19.88
CA LEU A 124 8.28 -10.72 20.34
C LEU A 124 7.71 -10.03 21.59
N PRO A 125 8.40 -10.09 22.75
CA PRO A 125 7.95 -9.41 23.96
C PRO A 125 7.85 -7.90 23.75
N GLY A 126 6.73 -7.31 24.19
CA GLY A 126 6.51 -5.85 24.14
C GLY A 126 6.07 -5.30 22.78
N ILE A 127 5.98 -6.13 21.74
CA ILE A 127 5.50 -5.73 20.39
C ILE A 127 4.43 -6.73 19.89
N SER A 128 3.91 -7.61 20.74
CA SER A 128 2.90 -8.59 20.33
C SER A 128 1.57 -7.88 20.01
N GLY A 129 1.20 -7.84 18.73
CA GLY A 129 -0.08 -7.28 18.28
C GLY A 129 -1.29 -8.19 18.52
N GLY A 130 -1.11 -9.32 19.21
CA GLY A 130 -2.15 -10.32 19.45
C GLY A 130 -2.50 -11.21 18.23
N TYR A 131 -1.92 -10.93 17.06
CA TYR A 131 -2.17 -11.68 15.84
C TYR A 131 -1.28 -12.93 15.73
N ASN A 132 -1.85 -14.13 15.87
CA ASN A 132 -1.15 -15.40 15.65
C ASN A 132 -1.92 -16.29 14.65
N TYR A 133 -1.94 -15.89 13.38
CA TYR A 133 -2.72 -16.58 12.35
C TYR A 133 -2.34 -18.06 12.18
N LEU A 134 -1.07 -18.44 12.31
CA LEU A 134 -0.70 -19.86 12.24
C LEU A 134 -1.17 -20.65 13.47
N GLY A 135 -1.22 -20.03 14.64
CA GLY A 135 -1.75 -20.66 15.85
C GLY A 135 -3.25 -20.99 15.76
N TYR A 136 -3.99 -20.32 14.86
CA TYR A 136 -5.41 -20.54 14.63
C TYR A 136 -5.73 -21.57 13.53
N LEU A 137 -4.72 -22.20 12.90
CA LEU A 137 -4.92 -23.18 11.82
C LEU A 137 -5.99 -24.26 12.10
N PRO A 138 -6.09 -24.84 13.32
CA PRO A 138 -7.11 -25.84 13.61
C PRO A 138 -8.56 -25.33 13.63
N TYR A 139 -8.76 -24.01 13.72
CA TYR A 139 -10.07 -23.37 13.90
C TYR A 139 -10.60 -22.71 12.62
N TYR A 140 -9.81 -22.65 11.55
CA TYR A 140 -10.26 -22.11 10.28
C TYR A 140 -11.27 -23.03 9.60
N ASN A 141 -12.30 -22.42 9.00
CA ASN A 141 -13.23 -23.09 8.10
C ASN A 141 -12.64 -23.10 6.69
N TRP A 142 -12.03 -24.22 6.31
CA TRP A 142 -11.37 -24.43 5.01
C TRP A 142 -12.33 -24.55 3.80
N ASP A 143 -13.62 -24.28 3.97
CA ASP A 143 -14.55 -24.16 2.87
C ASP A 143 -14.26 -22.90 2.03
N ILE A 144 -14.12 -23.08 0.72
CA ILE A 144 -13.94 -22.00 -0.24
C ILE A 144 -15.12 -21.01 -0.23
N LEU A 145 -16.32 -21.47 0.13
CA LEU A 145 -17.48 -20.60 0.27
C LEU A 145 -17.28 -19.56 1.39
N THR A 146 -16.50 -19.86 2.44
CA THR A 146 -16.13 -18.89 3.48
C THR A 146 -15.38 -17.70 2.87
N VAL A 147 -14.42 -17.98 1.99
CA VAL A 147 -13.64 -16.95 1.28
C VAL A 147 -14.53 -16.16 0.32
N ILE A 148 -15.36 -16.85 -0.47
CA ILE A 148 -16.27 -16.20 -1.42
C ILE A 148 -17.24 -15.28 -0.68
N ASN A 149 -17.84 -15.73 0.42
CA ASN A 149 -18.78 -14.94 1.21
C ASN A 149 -18.13 -13.68 1.79
N ARG A 150 -16.84 -13.73 2.16
CA ARG A 150 -16.12 -12.52 2.59
C ARG A 150 -16.02 -11.48 1.48
N PHE A 151 -15.68 -11.88 0.26
CA PHE A 151 -15.66 -10.96 -0.89
C PHE A 151 -17.06 -10.45 -1.25
N LEU A 152 -18.09 -11.28 -1.16
CA LEU A 152 -19.48 -10.88 -1.42
C LEU A 152 -20.04 -9.94 -0.35
N ALA A 153 -19.51 -9.97 0.87
CA ALA A 153 -19.89 -9.08 1.95
C ALA A 153 -19.27 -7.68 1.85
N VAL A 154 -18.28 -7.48 0.96
CA VAL A 154 -17.63 -6.18 0.76
C VAL A 154 -18.63 -5.22 0.11
N ASP A 155 -18.81 -4.06 0.74
CA ASP A 155 -19.69 -3.02 0.21
C ASP A 155 -19.10 -2.38 -1.06
N TYR A 156 -19.99 -1.92 -1.92
CA TYR A 156 -19.61 -1.31 -3.20
C TYR A 156 -18.64 -0.12 -3.03
N SER A 157 -18.81 0.71 -2.00
CA SER A 157 -17.90 1.83 -1.73
C SER A 157 -16.48 1.35 -1.40
N THR A 158 -16.32 0.31 -0.59
CA THR A 158 -15.01 -0.30 -0.35
C THR A 158 -14.40 -0.85 -1.63
N VAL A 159 -15.18 -1.52 -2.49
CA VAL A 159 -14.65 -2.02 -3.77
C VAL A 159 -14.09 -0.89 -4.64
N VAL A 160 -14.84 0.19 -4.81
CA VAL A 160 -14.41 1.34 -5.63
C VAL A 160 -13.20 2.03 -5.01
N TYR A 161 -13.23 2.27 -3.70
CA TYR A 161 -12.12 2.88 -2.98
C TYR A 161 -10.85 2.02 -3.07
N ALA A 162 -10.94 0.72 -2.77
CA ALA A 162 -9.81 -0.21 -2.80
C ALA A 162 -9.15 -0.30 -4.18
N LEU A 163 -9.94 -0.31 -5.26
CA LEU A 163 -9.40 -0.28 -6.63
C LEU A 163 -8.58 0.99 -6.90
N PHE A 164 -9.06 2.14 -6.42
CA PHE A 164 -8.33 3.40 -6.57
C PHE A 164 -7.12 3.47 -5.62
N ASN A 165 -7.25 3.02 -4.37
CA ASN A 165 -6.17 3.02 -3.39
C ASN A 165 -5.01 2.12 -3.83
N GLY A 166 -5.32 0.89 -4.28
CA GLY A 166 -4.31 -0.03 -4.79
C GLY A 166 -3.57 0.52 -6.02
N PHE A 167 -4.26 1.26 -6.89
CA PHE A 167 -3.60 2.05 -7.94
C PHE A 167 -2.74 3.17 -7.33
N TYR A 168 -3.31 3.99 -6.45
CA TYR A 168 -2.70 5.19 -5.88
C TYR A 168 -1.37 4.90 -5.17
N GLU A 169 -1.38 3.89 -4.29
CA GLU A 169 -0.20 3.51 -3.52
C GLU A 169 0.88 2.89 -4.39
N GLU A 170 0.54 1.86 -5.17
CA GLU A 170 1.55 1.14 -5.95
C GLU A 170 2.04 1.94 -7.17
N PHE A 171 1.23 2.87 -7.69
CA PHE A 171 1.70 3.87 -8.65
C PHE A 171 2.86 4.68 -8.07
N PHE A 172 2.75 5.10 -6.81
CA PHE A 172 3.85 5.79 -6.13
C PHE A 172 5.02 4.85 -5.82
N PHE A 173 4.77 3.73 -5.14
CA PHE A 173 5.83 2.87 -4.62
C PHE A 173 6.57 2.08 -5.71
N LEU A 174 5.86 1.41 -6.60
CA LEU A 174 6.45 0.60 -7.66
C LEU A 174 6.65 1.39 -8.95
N GLY A 175 5.81 2.38 -9.22
CA GLY A 175 5.96 3.25 -10.39
C GLY A 175 6.99 4.36 -10.17
N LEU A 176 6.67 5.34 -9.32
CA LEU A 176 7.45 6.56 -9.18
C LEU A 176 8.78 6.35 -8.44
N LEU A 177 8.77 5.71 -7.27
CA LEU A 177 10.02 5.51 -6.51
C LEU A 177 11.01 4.65 -7.28
N LEU A 178 10.56 3.62 -8.00
CA LEU A 178 11.45 2.79 -8.81
C LEU A 178 11.88 3.43 -10.13
N SER A 179 11.33 4.59 -10.48
CA SER A 179 11.82 5.46 -11.56
C SER A 179 13.01 6.34 -11.12
N THR A 180 13.48 6.24 -9.88
CA THR A 180 14.71 6.90 -9.42
C THR A 180 15.97 6.17 -9.88
N ASP A 181 17.14 6.80 -9.67
CA ASP A 181 18.46 6.23 -9.99
C ASP A 181 18.65 4.84 -9.37
N THR A 182 18.90 3.84 -10.21
CA THR A 182 19.09 2.44 -9.81
C THR A 182 20.30 2.25 -8.90
N LYS A 183 21.30 3.13 -8.95
CA LYS A 183 22.46 3.07 -8.04
C LYS A 183 22.09 3.35 -6.58
N LYS A 184 20.96 4.01 -6.34
CA LYS A 184 20.47 4.36 -4.99
C LYS A 184 19.32 3.46 -4.54
N ARG A 185 19.10 2.32 -5.21
CA ARG A 185 17.92 1.47 -5.01
C ARG A 185 17.70 1.09 -3.54
N SER A 186 18.73 0.68 -2.81
CA SER A 186 18.59 0.28 -1.40
C SER A 186 18.11 1.44 -0.52
N LEU A 187 18.58 2.67 -0.78
CA LEU A 187 18.14 3.87 -0.05
C LEU A 187 16.68 4.21 -0.39
N VAL A 188 16.29 4.04 -1.65
CA VAL A 188 14.91 4.26 -2.10
C VAL A 188 13.96 3.22 -1.50
N LEU A 189 14.41 1.97 -1.36
CA LEU A 189 13.64 0.93 -0.66
C LEU A 189 13.48 1.23 0.83
N LEU A 190 14.56 1.65 1.50
CA LEU A 190 14.48 2.08 2.89
C LEU A 190 13.48 3.23 3.06
N PHE A 191 13.55 4.24 2.19
CA PHE A 191 12.61 5.35 2.18
C PHE A 191 11.18 4.89 1.93
N SER A 192 10.96 4.02 0.94
CA SER A 192 9.66 3.42 0.62
C SER A 192 9.06 2.72 1.84
N THR A 193 9.84 1.89 2.53
CA THR A 193 9.42 1.18 3.74
C THR A 193 9.06 2.16 4.86
N ILE A 194 9.86 3.20 5.08
CA ILE A 194 9.54 4.24 6.08
C ILE A 194 8.21 4.89 5.75
N VAL A 195 8.03 5.39 4.53
CA VAL A 195 6.79 6.08 4.10
C VAL A 195 5.58 5.16 4.27
N ARG A 196 5.65 3.92 3.76
CA ARG A 196 4.55 2.95 3.84
C ARG A 196 4.20 2.63 5.29
N THR A 197 5.20 2.40 6.14
CA THR A 197 4.97 2.17 7.58
C THR A 197 4.30 3.39 8.22
N SER A 198 4.79 4.60 7.93
CA SER A 198 4.34 5.81 8.60
C SER A 198 2.85 6.11 8.42
N PHE A 199 2.29 5.98 7.22
CA PHE A 199 0.86 6.25 7.02
C PHE A 199 -0.07 5.06 7.35
N HIS A 200 0.48 3.92 7.75
CA HIS A 200 -0.29 2.77 8.25
C HIS A 200 -0.28 2.65 9.79
N THR A 201 0.41 3.54 10.50
CA THR A 201 0.49 3.52 11.98
C THR A 201 -0.88 3.57 12.68
N TYR A 202 -1.92 4.11 12.04
CA TYR A 202 -3.29 4.14 12.57
C TYR A 202 -3.89 2.73 12.78
N GLN A 203 -3.38 1.72 12.06
CA GLN A 203 -3.78 0.32 12.20
C GLN A 203 -3.03 -0.40 13.34
N GLY A 204 -2.24 0.34 14.12
CA GLY A 204 -1.33 -0.19 15.13
C GLY A 204 0.08 -0.46 14.58
N LEU A 205 1.07 -0.37 15.48
CA LEU A 205 2.49 -0.46 15.10
C LEU A 205 2.84 -1.77 14.38
N VAL A 206 2.28 -2.91 14.84
CA VAL A 206 2.56 -4.23 14.25
C VAL A 206 2.02 -4.31 12.82
N SER A 207 0.76 -3.92 12.61
CA SER A 207 0.15 -3.88 11.27
C SER A 207 0.94 -2.97 10.33
N ALA A 208 1.31 -1.79 10.81
CA ALA A 208 2.13 -0.84 10.06
C ALA A 208 3.49 -1.42 9.65
N LEU A 209 4.17 -2.13 10.55
CA LEU A 209 5.44 -2.78 10.28
C LEU A 209 5.28 -3.95 9.29
N VAL A 210 4.23 -4.76 9.42
CA VAL A 210 3.94 -5.86 8.50
C VAL A 210 3.64 -5.34 7.09
N ILE A 211 2.84 -4.27 6.97
CA ILE A 211 2.51 -3.68 5.68
C ILE A 211 3.72 -2.96 5.07
N GLY A 212 4.45 -2.20 5.89
CA GLY A 212 5.59 -1.41 5.45
C GLY A 212 6.81 -2.25 5.05
N VAL A 213 7.06 -3.36 5.75
CA VAL A 213 8.27 -4.17 5.59
C VAL A 213 7.98 -5.45 4.77
N PRO A 214 7.46 -6.57 5.30
CA PRO A 214 7.35 -7.80 4.54
C PRO A 214 6.39 -7.69 3.34
N PHE A 215 5.22 -7.04 3.48
CA PHE A 215 4.31 -6.84 2.35
C PHE A 215 4.94 -5.95 1.26
N GLY A 216 5.45 -4.77 1.63
CA GLY A 216 6.11 -3.86 0.70
C GLY A 216 7.33 -4.46 0.00
N LEU A 217 8.18 -5.20 0.73
CA LEU A 217 9.35 -5.88 0.16
C LEU A 217 8.96 -7.04 -0.76
N PHE A 218 7.88 -7.76 -0.46
CA PHE A 218 7.33 -8.78 -1.35
C PHE A 218 6.87 -8.17 -2.68
N TYR A 219 6.07 -7.09 -2.63
CA TYR A 219 5.62 -6.37 -3.82
C TYR A 219 6.81 -5.90 -4.67
N TYR A 220 7.80 -5.29 -4.02
CA TYR A 220 9.04 -4.88 -4.68
C TYR A 220 9.76 -6.06 -5.37
N TYR A 221 9.95 -7.17 -4.65
CA TYR A 221 10.61 -8.36 -5.18
C TYR A 221 9.88 -8.93 -6.39
N MET A 222 8.56 -9.11 -6.27
CA MET A 222 7.72 -9.64 -7.34
C MET A 222 7.76 -8.73 -8.57
N TYR A 223 7.62 -7.41 -8.37
CA TYR A 223 7.64 -6.45 -9.47
C TYR A 223 8.96 -6.44 -10.22
N ARG A 224 10.09 -6.50 -9.49
CA ARG A 224 11.41 -6.45 -10.12
C ARG A 224 11.86 -7.74 -10.77
N ASN A 225 11.41 -8.89 -10.26
CA ASN A 225 12.00 -10.18 -10.62
C ASN A 225 11.03 -11.13 -11.33
N LYS A 226 9.72 -10.90 -11.26
CA LYS A 226 8.70 -11.84 -11.76
C LYS A 226 7.80 -11.23 -12.83
N ASN A 227 7.22 -10.06 -12.55
CA ASN A 227 6.32 -9.41 -13.49
C ASN A 227 6.42 -7.88 -13.33
N ASP A 228 6.91 -7.19 -14.35
CA ASP A 228 7.11 -5.73 -14.33
C ASP A 228 5.94 -4.92 -14.90
N ASN A 229 4.79 -5.57 -15.11
CA ASN A 229 3.51 -4.88 -15.30
C ASN A 229 2.95 -4.47 -13.93
N LEU A 230 2.59 -3.20 -13.76
CA LEU A 230 2.07 -2.66 -12.50
C LEU A 230 0.63 -3.11 -12.21
N LEU A 231 -0.17 -3.38 -13.25
CA LEU A 231 -1.60 -3.62 -13.09
C LEU A 231 -1.96 -4.81 -12.16
N PRO A 232 -1.25 -5.94 -12.18
CA PRO A 232 -1.44 -7.00 -11.18
C PRO A 232 -1.20 -6.57 -9.73
N TYR A 233 -0.27 -5.65 -9.48
CA TYR A 233 0.02 -5.16 -8.13
C TYR A 233 -1.08 -4.21 -7.65
N PHE A 234 -1.65 -3.41 -8.56
CA PHE A 234 -2.81 -2.57 -8.24
C PHE A 234 -3.99 -3.45 -7.81
N LEU A 235 -4.25 -4.52 -8.56
CA LEU A 235 -5.31 -5.48 -8.26
C LEU A 235 -5.03 -6.27 -6.98
N GLY A 236 -3.81 -6.79 -6.81
CA GLY A 236 -3.42 -7.52 -5.60
C GLY A 236 -3.55 -6.69 -4.33
N HIS A 237 -3.19 -5.40 -4.41
CA HIS A 237 -3.35 -4.46 -3.31
C HIS A 237 -4.83 -4.20 -3.03
N ALA A 238 -5.62 -3.91 -4.07
CA ALA A 238 -7.06 -3.68 -3.93
C ALA A 238 -7.78 -4.88 -3.30
N LEU A 239 -7.39 -6.12 -3.64
CA LEU A 239 -7.94 -7.31 -2.97
C LEU A 239 -7.60 -7.33 -1.47
N ALA A 240 -6.37 -6.96 -1.09
CA ALA A 240 -6.00 -6.86 0.32
C ALA A 240 -6.77 -5.77 1.07
N ASP A 241 -7.07 -4.64 0.43
CA ASP A 241 -7.88 -3.58 1.03
C ASP A 241 -9.35 -3.99 1.21
N MET A 242 -9.88 -4.85 0.33
CA MET A 242 -11.25 -5.32 0.39
C MET A 242 -11.50 -6.29 1.56
N VAL A 243 -10.56 -7.19 1.83
CA VAL A 243 -10.79 -8.32 2.76
C VAL A 243 -9.72 -8.47 3.84
N GLY A 244 -8.72 -7.60 3.87
CA GLY A 244 -7.60 -7.61 4.80
C GLY A 244 -6.31 -8.18 4.21
N THR A 245 -5.19 -7.88 4.87
CA THR A 245 -3.84 -8.26 4.46
C THR A 245 -3.42 -9.66 4.91
N SER A 246 -4.27 -10.39 5.63
CA SER A 246 -4.06 -11.77 6.06
C SER A 246 -4.82 -12.72 5.15
N PHE A 247 -4.12 -13.66 4.51
CA PHE A 247 -4.79 -14.65 3.66
C PHE A 247 -5.55 -15.68 4.51
N LEU A 248 -4.94 -16.14 5.61
CA LEU A 248 -5.57 -17.11 6.52
C LEU A 248 -6.83 -16.56 7.19
N SER A 249 -6.91 -15.25 7.44
CA SER A 249 -8.12 -14.63 8.00
C SER A 249 -9.37 -14.81 7.12
N LEU A 250 -9.20 -15.10 5.82
CA LEU A 250 -10.32 -15.36 4.91
C LEU A 250 -11.10 -16.63 5.26
N PHE A 251 -10.51 -17.51 6.05
CA PHE A 251 -11.11 -18.77 6.48
C PHE A 251 -11.67 -18.70 7.90
N ILE A 252 -11.72 -17.52 8.52
CA ILE A 252 -12.47 -17.33 9.78
C ILE A 252 -13.97 -17.27 9.43
N GLY A 253 -14.75 -18.21 9.96
CA GLY A 253 -16.20 -18.29 9.78
C GLY A 253 -16.97 -17.55 10.86
#